data_AF-A0A8I6REA2-F1
#
_entry.id   AF-A0A8I6REA2-F1
#
_cell.length_a   1.000
_cell.length_b   1.000
_cell.length_c   1.000
_cell.angle_alpha   90.00
_cell.angle_beta   90.00
_cell.angle_gamma   90.00
#
_symmetry.space_group_name_H-M   'P 1'
#
loop_
_entity.id
_entity.type
_entity.pdbx_description
1 polymer ?
#
loop_
_entity_poly.entity_id
_entity_poly.type
_entity_poly.pdbx_seq_one_letter_code
_entity_poly.pdbx_strand_id
1 'polypeptide(L)'
;MNPEADVEKVAEDGGEGLDAKLDTESPSKPSENPPVPNGGDAATRVQLSEKQLDGITLDELKSNWRKQDSYVSVLESRTSAYEGECAVLRENEEKLKSQLAELALRERVLMRRLAAKEQDMQEYAGQLSEMKVPGGGALKSALLDPAVNFLLQRLRQELSETRTKLDDTQNELAAWKFTPDSNTGKRLMAKCRLLYQENEELGATISKGRLAKLEGDLALQKSFSEEVKKSQSDLDELLQDLDEDVEGMQSTIYYLQQELRKAKETITNLEQENCTLRSVDTQPKSPITSVNGLNAPHSKWGASSDSIDSPMNDHTSSSSPRTKGTDGDSVVNNNVEGQRKRTSSENSDENSVIKKSRPDNQLSVHYSDEEVITNGGNEGQ
;
A
#
# COMPACT_ATOMS: atom_id res chain seq x y z
N MET A 1 62.06 -8.06 61.47
CA MET A 1 61.90 -8.65 60.12
C MET A 1 61.48 -7.52 59.21
N ASN A 2 62.36 -7.07 58.32
CA ASN A 2 61.96 -6.39 57.09
C ASN A 2 61.81 -7.47 56.00
N PRO A 3 60.88 -7.30 55.06
CA PRO A 3 61.27 -6.73 53.76
C PRO A 3 60.22 -5.76 53.16
N GLU A 4 60.70 -4.72 52.46
CA GLU A 4 60.49 -4.43 51.02
C GLU A 4 59.20 -3.64 50.74
N ALA A 5 59.32 -2.35 50.41
CA ALA A 5 59.37 -1.79 49.04
C ALA A 5 57.94 -1.77 48.43
N ASP A 6 57.37 -0.66 47.96
CA ASP A 6 57.95 0.32 47.06
C ASP A 6 57.36 1.72 47.25
N VAL A 7 58.21 2.69 46.97
CA VAL A 7 57.86 4.09 46.75
C VAL A 7 57.50 4.22 45.27
N GLU A 8 56.27 4.63 44.98
CA GLU A 8 55.98 5.29 43.71
C GLU A 8 55.36 6.67 43.97
N LYS A 9 56.14 7.68 43.58
CA LYS A 9 55.79 9.10 43.47
C LYS A 9 54.78 9.31 42.33
N VAL A 10 54.26 10.54 42.26
CA VAL A 10 53.63 11.28 41.13
C VAL A 10 52.14 11.54 41.40
N ALA A 11 51.57 12.74 41.29
CA ALA A 11 52.04 14.13 41.26
C ALA A 11 50.82 15.03 41.58
N GLU A 12 51.05 16.14 42.28
CA GLU A 12 50.17 17.30 42.26
C GLU A 12 50.41 18.13 40.98
N ASP A 13 49.38 18.87 40.60
CA ASP A 13 49.37 20.07 39.74
C ASP A 13 49.04 19.89 38.26
N GLY A 14 48.26 20.86 37.75
CA GLY A 14 48.08 21.11 36.33
C GLY A 14 46.66 20.95 35.82
N GLY A 15 45.86 22.01 35.91
CA GLY A 15 44.66 22.16 35.10
C GLY A 15 45.00 22.41 33.63
N GLU A 16 44.43 21.60 32.75
CA GLU A 16 44.15 21.86 31.34
C GLU A 16 42.79 21.14 31.12
N GLY A 17 41.70 21.80 30.74
CA GLY A 17 41.51 22.41 29.43
C GLY A 17 41.29 21.31 28.39
N LEU A 18 40.23 21.41 27.57
CA LEU A 18 39.86 20.55 26.41
C LEU A 18 38.97 19.32 26.75
N ASP A 19 37.88 19.00 26.08
CA ASP A 19 37.12 19.66 25.01
C ASP A 19 35.69 19.12 25.04
N ALA A 20 34.73 20.03 25.19
CA ALA A 20 33.33 19.75 24.96
C ALA A 20 33.11 19.67 23.45
N LYS A 21 32.76 18.50 22.93
CA LYS A 21 32.27 18.35 21.55
C LYS A 21 30.81 18.79 21.49
N LEU A 22 30.62 20.10 21.60
CA LEU A 22 29.45 20.82 21.16
C LEU A 22 29.70 21.21 19.70
N ASP A 23 29.06 20.51 18.76
CA ASP A 23 28.99 20.96 17.38
C ASP A 23 28.02 22.15 17.31
N THR A 24 28.50 23.31 17.74
CA THR A 24 27.89 24.62 17.51
C THR A 24 28.50 25.23 16.26
N GLU A 25 27.88 24.99 15.11
CA GLU A 25 28.15 25.75 13.90
C GLU A 25 27.27 27.01 13.93
N SER A 26 27.89 28.17 14.16
CA SER A 26 27.24 29.48 14.01
C SER A 26 27.31 29.98 12.57
N PRO A 27 26.30 30.72 12.10
CA PRO A 27 26.04 30.95 10.68
C PRO A 27 26.92 32.06 10.12
N SER A 28 27.71 31.75 9.10
CA SER A 28 28.55 32.72 8.39
C SER A 28 28.26 32.74 6.90
N LYS A 29 27.35 33.65 6.53
CA LYS A 29 27.11 34.29 5.22
C LYS A 29 26.58 33.45 4.03
N PRO A 30 25.73 34.09 3.18
CA PRO A 30 24.95 33.43 2.16
C PRO A 30 25.69 33.48 0.82
N SER A 31 26.19 32.35 0.35
CA SER A 31 26.52 32.18 -1.06
C SER A 31 26.71 30.70 -1.36
N GLU A 32 25.64 30.07 -1.81
CA GLU A 32 25.63 29.36 -3.09
C GLU A 32 24.18 28.96 -3.31
N ASN A 33 23.59 29.56 -4.35
CA ASN A 33 22.28 29.19 -4.82
C ASN A 33 22.23 27.67 -5.06
N PRO A 34 21.08 27.01 -4.83
CA PRO A 34 20.93 25.59 -5.14
C PRO A 34 21.33 25.34 -6.59
N PRO A 35 21.83 24.13 -6.95
CA PRO A 35 22.19 23.83 -8.32
C PRO A 35 20.93 23.99 -9.15
N VAL A 36 20.84 25.12 -9.84
CA VAL A 36 19.84 25.37 -10.86
C VAL A 36 20.02 24.21 -11.82
N PRO A 37 19.01 23.34 -12.04
CA PRO A 37 19.14 22.31 -13.05
C PRO A 37 19.37 23.06 -14.35
N ASN A 38 20.60 22.92 -14.80
CA ASN A 38 21.19 23.57 -15.94
C ASN A 38 20.23 23.40 -17.13
N GLY A 39 19.95 24.50 -17.81
CA GLY A 39 19.03 24.55 -18.93
C GLY A 39 19.42 23.55 -20.02
N GLY A 40 18.74 22.40 -20.04
CA GLY A 40 18.70 21.50 -21.17
C GLY A 40 17.37 21.71 -21.88
N ASP A 41 17.42 22.37 -23.04
CA ASP A 41 16.29 22.68 -23.93
C ASP A 41 15.05 23.23 -23.23
N ALA A 42 15.12 24.50 -22.81
CA ALA A 42 13.90 25.26 -22.54
C ALA A 42 13.16 25.43 -23.86
N ALA A 43 12.20 24.53 -24.13
CA ALA A 43 11.16 24.78 -25.12
C ALA A 43 10.69 26.23 -24.91
N THR A 44 10.81 27.07 -25.93
CA THR A 44 10.48 28.48 -25.82
C THR A 44 9.01 28.67 -26.14
N ARG A 45 8.30 29.40 -25.28
CA ARG A 45 6.92 29.81 -25.53
C ARG A 45 6.82 30.46 -26.91
N VAL A 46 5.92 29.95 -27.75
CA VAL A 46 5.62 30.55 -29.03
C VAL A 46 4.75 31.80 -28.79
N GLN A 47 5.21 32.95 -29.27
CA GLN A 47 4.47 34.20 -29.27
C GLN A 47 4.37 34.73 -30.70
N LEU A 48 3.15 34.83 -31.22
CA LEU A 48 2.85 35.39 -32.53
C LEU A 48 1.98 36.63 -32.35
N SER A 49 2.29 37.71 -33.07
CA SER A 49 1.41 38.88 -33.15
C SER A 49 0.24 38.61 -34.09
N GLU A 50 -0.87 39.32 -33.90
CA GLU A 50 -2.11 39.16 -34.68
C GLU A 50 -1.88 39.24 -36.20
N LYS A 51 -1.03 40.18 -36.63
CA LYS A 51 -0.62 40.34 -38.05
C LYS A 51 0.22 39.18 -38.59
N GLN A 52 0.97 38.49 -37.73
CA GLN A 52 1.74 37.30 -38.13
C GLN A 52 0.86 36.05 -38.19
N LEU A 53 -0.26 36.04 -37.46
CA LEU A 53 -1.23 34.97 -37.48
C LEU A 53 -2.05 34.97 -38.78
N ASP A 54 -2.40 36.16 -39.29
CA ASP A 54 -3.15 36.30 -40.55
C ASP A 54 -2.36 35.88 -41.80
N GLY A 55 -1.03 35.95 -41.73
CA GLY A 55 -0.12 35.62 -42.84
C GLY A 55 0.57 34.26 -42.73
N ILE A 56 0.30 33.47 -41.69
CA ILE A 56 1.01 32.22 -41.43
C ILE A 56 0.52 31.10 -42.35
N THR A 57 1.44 30.29 -42.86
CA THR A 57 1.05 29.09 -43.60
C THR A 57 0.57 27.99 -42.65
N LEU A 58 -0.27 27.07 -43.16
CA LEU A 58 -0.79 25.96 -42.36
C LEU A 58 0.31 25.09 -41.75
N ASP A 59 1.43 24.90 -42.47
CA ASP A 59 2.54 24.07 -42.00
C ASP A 59 3.39 24.79 -40.94
N GLU A 60 3.57 26.11 -41.05
CA GLU A 60 4.18 26.93 -40.01
C GLU A 60 3.32 26.97 -38.74
N LEU A 61 1.99 27.06 -38.89
CA LEU A 61 1.06 26.98 -37.75
C LEU A 61 1.15 25.62 -37.05
N LYS A 62 1.17 24.50 -37.79
CA LYS A 62 1.37 23.16 -37.23
C LYS A 62 2.71 23.02 -36.51
N SER A 63 3.78 23.58 -37.08
CA SER A 63 5.11 23.57 -36.47
C SER A 63 5.14 24.36 -35.16
N ASN A 64 4.51 25.54 -35.16
CA ASN A 64 4.39 26.40 -33.99
C ASN A 64 3.49 25.78 -32.90
N TRP A 65 2.41 25.11 -33.29
CA TRP A 65 1.56 24.35 -32.37
C TRP A 65 2.36 23.26 -31.66
N ARG A 66 3.11 22.43 -32.40
CA ARG A 66 3.95 21.37 -31.80
C ARG A 66 5.02 21.93 -30.85
N LYS A 67 5.61 23.07 -31.17
CA LYS A 67 6.58 23.75 -30.28
C LYS A 67 5.91 24.26 -29.00
N GLN A 68 4.72 24.84 -29.12
CA GLN A 68 3.96 25.32 -27.98
C GLN A 68 3.47 24.16 -27.10
N ASP A 69 3.04 23.05 -27.70
CA ASP A 69 2.62 21.83 -27.02
C ASP A 69 3.79 21.19 -26.25
N SER A 70 4.97 21.12 -26.88
CA SER A 70 6.20 20.70 -26.21
C SER A 70 6.58 21.61 -25.03
N TYR A 71 6.40 22.93 -25.16
CA TYR A 71 6.62 23.87 -24.06
C TYR A 71 5.64 23.66 -22.90
N VAL A 72 4.36 23.43 -23.20
CA VAL A 72 3.34 23.13 -22.19
C VAL A 72 3.69 21.84 -21.45
N SER A 73 4.03 20.77 -22.17
CA SER A 73 4.44 19.49 -21.58
C SER A 73 5.66 19.61 -20.65
N VAL A 74 6.65 20.44 -21.01
CA VAL A 74 7.80 20.73 -20.14
C VAL A 74 7.41 21.51 -18.89
N LEU A 75 6.52 22.50 -19.01
CA LEU A 75 6.02 23.26 -17.86
C LEU A 75 5.18 22.39 -16.91
N GLU A 76 4.32 21.54 -17.45
CA GLU A 76 3.50 20.60 -16.66
C GLU A 76 4.39 19.61 -15.92
N SER A 77 5.38 19.02 -16.62
CA SER A 77 6.37 18.13 -16.01
C SER A 77 7.16 18.82 -14.89
N ARG A 78 7.58 20.07 -15.12
CA ARG A 78 8.31 20.86 -14.12
C ARG A 78 7.43 21.25 -12.93
N THR A 79 6.17 21.59 -13.18
CA THR A 79 5.21 21.93 -12.11
C THR A 79 4.92 20.70 -11.25
N SER A 80 4.67 19.54 -11.88
CA SER A 80 4.50 18.27 -11.19
C SER A 80 5.73 17.90 -10.34
N ALA A 81 6.95 18.13 -10.86
CA ALA A 81 8.17 17.93 -10.09
C ALA A 81 8.27 18.84 -8.85
N TYR A 82 7.93 20.12 -8.98
CA TYR A 82 7.91 21.05 -7.84
C TYR A 82 6.81 20.74 -6.83
N GLU A 83 5.64 20.28 -7.27
CA GLU A 83 4.57 19.82 -6.38
C GLU A 83 5.02 18.60 -5.56
N GLY A 84 5.72 17.66 -6.21
CA GLY A 84 6.35 16.51 -5.56
C GLY A 84 7.40 16.91 -4.53
N GLU A 85 8.32 17.82 -4.89
CA GLU A 85 9.33 18.34 -3.98
C GLU A 85 8.71 19.07 -2.78
N CYS A 86 7.69 19.91 -3.02
CA CYS A 86 6.95 20.59 -1.95
C CYS A 86 6.22 19.61 -1.02
N ALA A 87 5.71 18.49 -1.53
CA ALA A 87 5.08 17.46 -0.71
C ALA A 87 6.11 16.78 0.21
N VAL A 88 7.29 16.43 -0.34
CA VAL A 88 8.39 15.84 0.44
C VAL A 88 8.91 16.80 1.51
N LEU A 89 9.07 18.08 1.17
CA LEU A 89 9.49 19.10 2.13
C LEU A 89 8.48 19.28 3.26
N ARG A 90 7.17 19.27 2.96
CA ARG A 90 6.12 19.29 3.99
C ARG A 90 6.18 18.07 4.91
N GLU A 91 6.35 16.87 4.35
CA GLU A 91 6.49 15.64 5.15
C GLU A 91 7.73 15.71 6.07
N ASN A 92 8.84 16.24 5.57
CA ASN A 92 10.06 16.42 6.36
C ASN A 92 9.90 17.48 7.46
N GLU A 93 9.22 18.59 7.18
CA GLU A 93 8.89 19.61 8.17
C GLU A 93 8.01 19.04 9.30
N GLU A 94 6.99 18.26 8.96
CA GLU A 94 6.13 17.59 9.94
C GLU A 94 6.90 16.58 10.80
N LYS A 95 7.81 15.79 10.19
CA LYS A 95 8.69 14.88 10.92
C LYS A 95 9.59 15.62 11.91
N LEU A 96 10.21 16.72 11.50
CA LEU A 96 11.07 17.54 12.37
C LEU A 96 10.27 18.17 13.51
N LYS A 97 9.06 18.69 13.25
CA LYS A 97 8.17 19.21 14.30
C LYS A 97 7.81 18.14 15.32
N SER A 98 7.50 16.93 14.87
CA SER A 98 7.20 15.79 15.74
C SER A 98 8.39 15.41 16.62
N GLN A 99 9.60 15.31 16.04
CA GLN A 99 10.83 15.03 16.79
C GLN A 99 11.13 16.11 17.84
N LEU A 100 10.95 17.39 17.48
CA LEU A 100 11.15 18.50 18.42
C LEU A 100 10.18 18.42 19.59
N ALA A 101 8.90 18.11 19.33
CA ALA A 101 7.91 17.92 20.38
C ALA A 101 8.24 16.74 21.32
N GLU A 102 8.72 15.63 20.77
CA GLU A 102 9.16 14.47 21.55
C GLU A 102 10.38 14.80 22.42
N LEU A 103 11.39 15.47 21.86
CA LEU A 103 12.58 15.91 22.59
C LEU A 103 12.22 16.89 23.72
N ALA A 104 11.33 17.85 23.46
CA ALA A 104 10.86 18.79 24.48
C ALA A 104 10.10 18.08 25.62
N LEU A 105 9.31 17.05 25.32
CA LEU A 105 8.66 16.23 26.35
C LEU A 105 9.68 15.45 27.16
N ARG A 106 10.67 14.84 26.49
CA ARG A 106 11.75 14.08 27.12
C ARG A 106 12.57 14.96 28.06
N GLU A 107 12.95 16.15 27.62
CA GLU A 107 13.63 17.16 28.42
C GLU A 107 12.82 17.52 29.67
N ARG A 108 11.52 17.79 29.50
CA ARG A 108 10.63 18.13 30.62
C ARG A 108 10.55 17.00 31.66
N VAL A 109 10.56 15.74 31.23
CA VAL A 109 10.59 14.59 32.14
C VAL A 109 11.93 14.50 32.87
N LEU A 110 13.04 14.67 32.16
CA LEU A 110 14.38 14.64 32.76
C LEU A 110 14.56 15.76 33.79
N MET A 111 14.10 16.98 33.49
CA MET A 111 14.12 18.11 34.42
C MET A 111 13.36 17.82 35.71
N ARG A 112 12.14 17.25 35.63
CA ARG A 112 11.38 16.86 36.84
C ARG A 112 12.08 15.78 37.64
N ARG A 113 12.71 14.80 36.97
CA ARG A 113 13.46 13.73 37.64
C ARG A 113 14.71 14.25 38.32
N LEU A 114 15.40 15.19 37.69
CA LEU A 114 16.56 15.87 38.26
C LEU A 114 16.16 16.66 39.51
N ALA A 115 15.09 17.45 39.43
CA ALA A 115 14.56 18.20 40.57
C ALA A 115 14.18 17.28 41.75
N ALA A 116 13.54 16.13 41.48
CA ALA A 116 13.23 15.15 42.52
C ALA A 116 14.50 14.57 43.16
N LYS A 117 15.53 14.27 42.36
CA LYS A 117 16.82 13.78 42.87
C LYS A 117 17.56 14.82 43.71
N GLU A 118 17.47 16.09 43.34
CA GLU A 118 18.02 17.21 44.11
C GLU A 118 17.31 17.37 45.46
N GLN A 119 15.97 17.25 45.47
CA GLN A 119 15.19 17.24 46.70
C GLN A 119 15.59 16.08 47.63
N ASP A 120 15.67 14.84 47.11
CA ASP A 120 16.11 13.67 47.88
C ASP A 120 17.48 13.93 48.55
N MET A 121 18.43 14.51 47.80
CA MET A 121 19.77 14.83 48.30
C MET A 121 19.74 15.85 49.43
N GLN A 122 18.87 16.85 49.32
CA GLN A 122 18.71 17.89 50.32
C GLN A 122 18.07 17.35 51.60
N GLU A 123 17.13 16.41 51.48
CA GLU A 123 16.56 15.67 52.61
C GLU A 123 17.61 14.81 53.33
N TYR A 124 18.48 14.09 52.58
CA TYR A 124 19.59 13.34 53.18
C TYR A 124 20.61 14.25 53.87
N ALA A 125 20.93 15.40 53.28
CA ALA A 125 21.79 16.39 53.92
C ALA A 125 21.18 16.92 55.23
N GLY A 126 19.86 17.14 55.26
CA GLY A 126 19.10 17.48 56.46
C GLY A 126 19.23 16.40 57.54
N GLN A 127 18.93 15.15 57.22
CA GLN A 127 19.07 14.01 58.16
C GLN A 127 20.50 13.87 58.70
N LEU A 128 21.52 14.09 57.86
CA LEU A 128 22.91 14.05 58.28
C LEU A 128 23.27 15.17 59.25
N SER A 129 22.69 16.36 59.07
CA SER A 129 22.84 17.50 59.98
C SER A 129 22.15 17.25 61.33
N GLU A 130 20.98 16.59 61.32
CA GLU A 130 20.23 16.24 62.52
C GLU A 130 20.90 15.11 63.33
N MET A 131 21.51 14.12 62.66
CA MET A 131 22.25 13.04 63.33
C MET A 131 23.62 13.49 63.88
N LYS A 132 24.21 14.56 63.35
CA LYS A 132 25.40 15.20 63.93
C LYS A 132 24.99 16.08 65.12
N VAL A 133 24.53 15.43 66.20
CA VAL A 133 24.46 16.05 67.52
C VAL A 133 25.90 16.29 68.01
N PRO A 134 26.33 17.55 68.26
CA PRO A 134 27.65 17.79 68.80
C PRO A 134 27.67 17.38 70.28
N GLY A 135 28.29 16.24 70.61
CA GLY A 135 28.78 15.97 71.99
C GLY A 135 28.50 14.63 72.66
N GLY A 136 27.92 13.61 72.01
CA GLY A 136 27.49 12.38 72.73
C GLY A 136 28.36 11.12 72.60
N GLY A 137 29.09 10.97 71.49
CA GLY A 137 29.72 9.69 71.13
C GLY A 137 31.08 9.43 71.78
N ALA A 138 31.93 10.45 71.83
CA ALA A 138 33.35 10.30 72.21
C ALA A 138 33.56 9.92 73.70
N LEU A 139 32.68 10.39 74.59
CA LEU A 139 32.78 10.12 76.03
C LEU A 139 32.39 8.67 76.40
N LYS A 140 31.53 8.02 75.61
CA LYS A 140 31.14 6.61 75.83
C LYS A 140 32.20 5.63 75.32
N SER A 141 32.90 5.96 74.23
CA SER A 141 34.01 5.15 73.71
C SER A 141 35.29 5.23 74.56
N ALA A 142 35.45 6.28 75.37
CA ALA A 142 36.59 6.43 76.28
C ALA A 142 36.46 5.60 77.58
N LEU A 143 35.25 5.14 77.92
CA LEU A 143 34.96 4.38 79.15
C LEU A 143 34.85 2.87 78.94
N LEU A 144 34.88 2.41 77.69
CA LEU A 144 34.89 0.98 77.34
C LEU A 144 36.29 0.61 76.85
N ASP A 145 36.81 -0.51 77.36
CA ASP A 145 38.04 -1.11 76.84
C ASP A 145 37.93 -1.30 75.30
N PRO A 146 38.92 -0.85 74.50
CA PRO A 146 38.86 -0.92 73.04
C PRO A 146 38.50 -2.30 72.48
N ALA A 147 38.93 -3.40 73.12
CA ALA A 147 38.60 -4.76 72.69
C ALA A 147 37.12 -5.10 72.92
N VAL A 148 36.56 -4.68 74.06
CA VAL A 148 35.14 -4.86 74.39
C VAL A 148 34.26 -4.02 73.47
N ASN A 149 34.68 -2.80 73.15
CA ASN A 149 33.95 -1.93 72.23
C ASN A 149 33.88 -2.53 70.82
N PHE A 150 34.98 -3.12 70.33
CA PHE A 150 34.99 -3.79 69.03
C PHE A 150 34.05 -4.99 68.98
N LEU A 151 34.06 -5.83 70.02
CA LEU A 151 33.15 -6.98 70.11
C LEU A 151 31.68 -6.53 70.17
N LEU A 152 31.37 -5.49 70.95
CA LEU A 152 30.01 -4.97 71.06
C LEU A 152 29.52 -4.35 69.74
N GLN A 153 30.40 -3.65 69.01
CA GLN A 153 30.10 -3.14 67.67
C GLN A 153 29.84 -4.29 66.69
N ARG A 154 30.68 -5.33 66.70
CA ARG A 154 30.51 -6.50 65.85
C ARG A 154 29.22 -7.25 66.16
N LEU A 155 28.88 -7.45 67.43
CA LEU A 155 27.62 -8.06 67.84
C LEU A 155 26.41 -7.22 67.42
N ARG A 156 26.48 -5.90 67.51
CA ARG A 156 25.40 -5.01 67.02
C ARG A 156 25.25 -5.10 65.51
N GLN A 157 26.37 -5.17 64.79
CA GLN A 157 26.38 -5.35 63.33
C GLN A 157 25.74 -6.68 62.95
N GLU A 158 26.20 -7.80 63.53
CA GLU A 158 25.66 -9.14 63.27
C GLU A 158 24.16 -9.24 63.66
N LEU A 159 23.74 -8.60 64.75
CA LEU A 159 22.34 -8.53 65.15
C LEU A 159 21.51 -7.70 64.15
N SER A 160 22.04 -6.58 63.66
CA SER A 160 21.36 -5.79 62.63
C SER A 160 21.21 -6.56 61.32
N GLU A 161 22.25 -7.25 60.86
CA GLU A 161 22.25 -8.04 59.63
C GLU A 161 21.31 -9.26 59.71
N THR A 162 21.23 -9.90 60.87
CA THR A 162 20.29 -11.02 61.08
C THR A 162 18.86 -10.52 61.11
N ARG A 163 18.60 -9.35 61.70
CA ARG A 163 17.27 -8.74 61.71
C ARG A 163 16.80 -8.32 60.33
N THR A 164 17.66 -7.73 59.51
CA THR A 164 17.31 -7.39 58.11
C THR A 164 17.01 -8.65 57.29
N LYS A 165 17.84 -9.70 57.42
CA LYS A 165 17.59 -10.98 56.74
C LYS A 165 16.28 -11.64 57.18
N LEU A 166 15.93 -11.53 58.47
CA LEU A 166 14.65 -12.02 58.98
C LEU A 166 13.48 -11.25 58.36
N ASP A 167 13.54 -9.91 58.34
CA ASP A 167 12.50 -9.09 57.73
C ASP A 167 12.37 -9.36 56.22
N ASP A 168 13.48 -9.53 55.50
CA ASP A 168 13.50 -9.86 54.07
C ASP A 168 12.87 -11.23 53.79
N THR A 169 13.30 -12.27 54.50
CA THR A 169 12.73 -13.62 54.36
C THR A 169 11.26 -13.68 54.78
N GLN A 170 10.85 -12.89 55.77
CA GLN A 170 9.44 -12.77 56.18
C GLN A 170 8.61 -12.03 55.12
N ASN A 171 9.16 -10.99 54.47
CA ASN A 171 8.54 -10.30 53.36
C ASN A 171 8.41 -11.18 52.12
N GLU A 172 9.44 -11.98 51.81
CA GLU A 172 9.36 -12.98 50.75
C GLU A 172 8.26 -13.99 51.06
N LEU A 173 8.28 -14.63 52.23
CA LEU A 173 7.29 -15.63 52.61
C LEU A 173 5.85 -15.06 52.66
N ALA A 174 5.70 -13.78 53.02
CA ALA A 174 4.45 -13.05 52.91
C ALA A 174 4.04 -12.80 51.45
N ALA A 175 4.98 -12.52 50.55
CA ALA A 175 4.72 -12.38 49.11
C ALA A 175 4.30 -13.70 48.43
N TRP A 176 4.78 -14.85 48.92
CA TRP A 176 4.34 -16.18 48.47
C TRP A 176 2.90 -16.52 48.92
N LYS A 177 2.40 -15.89 49.97
CA LYS A 177 1.02 -16.07 50.45
C LYS A 177 0.12 -14.99 49.85
N PHE A 178 -0.65 -15.36 48.83
CA PHE A 178 -1.67 -14.47 48.29
C PHE A 178 -2.70 -14.14 49.39
N THR A 179 -2.65 -12.90 49.87
CA THR A 179 -3.58 -12.34 50.85
C THR A 179 -4.45 -11.31 50.14
N PRO A 180 -5.78 -11.51 50.05
CA PRO A 180 -6.66 -10.65 49.26
C PRO A 180 -6.66 -9.19 49.72
N ASP A 181 -6.30 -8.92 50.98
CA ASP A 181 -6.18 -7.56 51.53
C ASP A 181 -4.81 -6.92 51.39
N SER A 182 -3.77 -7.69 51.03
CA SER A 182 -2.42 -7.16 50.87
C SER A 182 -2.34 -6.21 49.67
N ASN A 183 -1.67 -5.07 49.86
CA ASN A 183 -1.43 -4.08 48.82
C ASN A 183 -0.74 -4.71 47.59
N THR A 184 0.17 -5.66 47.81
CA THR A 184 0.86 -6.39 46.73
C THR A 184 -0.11 -7.29 45.95
N GLY A 185 -0.99 -8.01 46.64
CA GLY A 185 -2.02 -8.86 46.02
C GLY A 185 -3.04 -8.04 45.21
N LYS A 186 -3.48 -6.89 45.75
CA LYS A 186 -4.38 -5.95 45.05
C LYS A 186 -3.75 -5.42 43.76
N ARG A 187 -2.47 -5.03 43.78
CA ARG A 187 -1.74 -4.62 42.56
C ARG A 187 -1.63 -5.74 41.54
N LEU A 188 -1.34 -6.97 41.98
CA LEU A 188 -1.26 -8.12 41.09
C LEU A 188 -2.61 -8.38 40.41
N MET A 189 -3.70 -8.39 41.18
CA MET A 189 -5.05 -8.63 40.64
C MET A 189 -5.51 -7.52 39.70
N ALA A 190 -5.19 -6.24 40.00
CA ALA A 190 -5.44 -5.15 39.08
C ALA A 190 -4.69 -5.37 37.75
N LYS A 191 -3.43 -5.81 37.80
CA LYS A 191 -2.65 -6.14 36.61
C LYS A 191 -3.22 -7.33 35.84
N CYS A 192 -3.68 -8.38 36.52
CA CYS A 192 -4.35 -9.50 35.87
C CYS A 192 -5.63 -9.05 35.14
N ARG A 193 -6.49 -8.25 35.80
CA ARG A 193 -7.71 -7.70 35.19
C ARG A 193 -7.40 -6.88 33.95
N LEU A 194 -6.37 -6.03 34.03
CA LEU A 194 -5.93 -5.20 32.91
C LEU A 194 -5.43 -6.08 31.74
N LEU A 195 -4.63 -7.11 32.01
CA LEU A 195 -4.18 -8.06 30.98
C LEU A 195 -5.33 -8.82 30.32
N TYR A 196 -6.36 -9.20 31.09
CA TYR A 196 -7.57 -9.83 30.54
C TYR A 196 -8.31 -8.87 29.61
N GLN A 197 -8.47 -7.61 30.02
CA GLN A 197 -9.11 -6.58 29.20
C GLN A 197 -8.31 -6.31 27.91
N GLU A 198 -6.98 -6.16 28.01
CA GLU A 198 -6.11 -5.98 26.84
C GLU A 198 -6.20 -7.17 25.88
N ASN A 199 -6.23 -8.40 26.38
CA ASN A 199 -6.39 -9.59 25.54
C ASN A 199 -7.76 -9.62 24.83
N GLU A 200 -8.83 -9.23 25.52
CA GLU A 200 -10.16 -9.11 24.91
C GLU A 200 -10.18 -8.04 23.82
N GLU A 201 -9.58 -6.87 24.08
CA GLU A 201 -9.45 -5.76 23.13
C GLU A 201 -8.58 -6.15 21.91
N LEU A 202 -7.50 -6.89 22.11
CA LEU A 202 -6.68 -7.45 21.02
C LEU A 202 -7.51 -8.43 20.17
N GLY A 203 -8.26 -9.33 20.81
CA GLY A 203 -9.17 -10.25 20.12
C GLY A 203 -10.23 -9.53 19.29
N ALA A 204 -10.83 -8.47 19.85
CA ALA A 204 -11.80 -7.63 19.15
C ALA A 204 -11.17 -6.84 17.99
N THR A 205 -9.94 -6.37 18.14
CA THR A 205 -9.24 -5.63 17.09
C THR A 205 -8.85 -6.55 15.93
N ILE A 206 -8.38 -7.76 16.24
CA ILE A 206 -8.05 -8.80 15.24
C ILE A 206 -9.32 -9.20 14.47
N SER A 207 -10.44 -9.44 15.16
CA SER A 207 -11.69 -9.85 14.52
C SER A 207 -12.24 -8.75 13.60
N LYS A 208 -12.22 -7.48 14.04
CA LYS A 208 -12.55 -6.32 13.21
C LYS A 208 -11.65 -6.20 11.98
N GLY A 209 -10.34 -6.40 12.14
CA GLY A 209 -9.39 -6.36 11.03
C GLY A 209 -9.66 -7.47 9.99
N ARG A 210 -9.96 -8.68 10.44
CA ARG A 210 -10.34 -9.79 9.55
C ARG A 210 -11.66 -9.50 8.82
N LEU A 211 -12.65 -8.94 9.52
CA LEU A 211 -13.93 -8.55 8.93
C LEU A 211 -13.76 -7.49 7.85
N ALA A 212 -13.01 -6.41 8.13
CA ALA A 212 -12.72 -5.36 7.16
C ALA A 212 -12.02 -5.88 5.90
N LYS A 213 -11.08 -6.84 6.06
CA LYS A 213 -10.44 -7.50 4.90
C LYS A 213 -11.46 -8.28 4.07
N LEU A 214 -12.30 -9.09 4.71
CA LEU A 214 -13.33 -9.86 4.02
C LEU A 214 -14.36 -8.96 3.31
N GLU A 215 -14.71 -7.83 3.92
CA GLU A 215 -15.59 -6.82 3.29
C GLU A 215 -14.94 -6.18 2.06
N GLY A 216 -13.64 -5.89 2.12
CA GLY A 216 -12.86 -5.41 0.97
C GLY A 216 -12.79 -6.44 -0.16
N ASP A 217 -12.48 -7.69 0.15
CA ASP A 217 -12.44 -8.79 -0.82
C ASP A 217 -13.83 -9.01 -1.46
N LEU A 218 -14.90 -8.94 -0.67
CA LEU A 218 -16.27 -9.02 -1.15
C LEU A 218 -16.63 -7.86 -2.10
N ALA A 219 -16.21 -6.63 -1.78
CA ALA A 219 -16.45 -5.47 -2.62
C ALA A 219 -15.74 -5.60 -3.97
N LEU A 220 -14.47 -6.02 -3.95
CA LEU A 220 -13.68 -6.24 -5.17
C LEU A 220 -14.29 -7.35 -6.05
N GLN A 221 -14.79 -8.42 -5.44
CA GLN A 221 -15.42 -9.50 -6.19
C GLN A 221 -16.76 -9.06 -6.81
N LYS A 222 -17.52 -8.19 -6.14
CA LYS A 222 -18.74 -7.58 -6.72
C LYS A 222 -18.40 -6.72 -7.93
N SER A 223 -17.41 -5.84 -7.85
CA SER A 223 -17.03 -5.00 -8.99
C SER A 223 -16.52 -5.83 -10.17
N PHE A 224 -15.72 -6.86 -9.91
CA PHE A 224 -15.29 -7.79 -10.98
C PHE A 224 -16.48 -8.51 -11.63
N SER A 225 -17.45 -8.96 -10.83
CA SER A 225 -18.65 -9.61 -11.36
C SER A 225 -19.51 -8.65 -12.19
N GLU A 226 -19.59 -7.37 -11.80
CA GLU A 226 -20.28 -6.33 -12.57
C GLU A 226 -19.57 -6.02 -13.89
N GLU A 227 -18.25 -5.94 -13.88
CA GLU A 227 -17.45 -5.71 -15.09
C GLU A 227 -17.57 -6.86 -16.10
N VAL A 228 -17.56 -8.11 -15.63
CA VAL A 228 -17.79 -9.29 -16.48
C VAL A 228 -19.20 -9.26 -17.07
N LYS A 229 -20.22 -8.94 -16.27
CA LYS A 229 -21.61 -8.80 -16.78
C LYS A 229 -21.73 -7.69 -17.81
N LYS A 230 -21.05 -6.56 -17.60
CA LYS A 230 -21.00 -5.48 -18.56
C LYS A 230 -20.34 -5.92 -19.86
N SER A 231 -19.15 -6.52 -19.78
CA SER A 231 -18.44 -7.03 -20.96
C SER A 231 -19.26 -8.07 -21.74
N GLN A 232 -20.05 -8.90 -21.04
CA GLN A 232 -20.97 -9.83 -21.68
C GLN A 232 -22.11 -9.07 -22.39
N SER A 233 -22.73 -8.09 -21.73
CA SER A 233 -23.78 -7.26 -22.33
C SER A 233 -23.28 -6.54 -23.58
N ASP A 234 -22.07 -5.97 -23.54
CA ASP A 234 -21.46 -5.27 -24.68
C ASP A 234 -21.19 -6.25 -25.85
N LEU A 235 -20.83 -7.52 -25.54
CA LEU A 235 -20.65 -8.57 -26.56
C LEU A 235 -21.98 -9.03 -27.15
N ASP A 236 -23.03 -9.13 -26.34
CA ASP A 236 -24.37 -9.50 -26.80
C ASP A 236 -24.95 -8.41 -27.73
N GLU A 237 -24.69 -7.13 -27.45
CA GLU A 237 -25.05 -6.01 -28.33
C GLU A 237 -24.31 -6.10 -29.68
N LEU A 238 -22.99 -6.35 -29.66
CA LEU A 238 -22.22 -6.56 -30.88
C LEU A 238 -22.73 -7.75 -31.72
N LEU A 239 -23.18 -8.81 -31.05
CA LEU A 239 -23.73 -9.98 -31.72
C LEU A 239 -25.07 -9.66 -32.39
N GLN A 240 -25.90 -8.85 -31.74
CA GLN A 240 -27.14 -8.35 -32.33
C GLN A 240 -26.88 -7.46 -33.56
N ASP A 241 -25.93 -6.53 -33.47
CA ASP A 241 -25.53 -5.69 -34.61
C ASP A 241 -25.07 -6.53 -35.81
N LEU A 242 -24.30 -7.60 -35.54
CA LEU A 242 -23.84 -8.51 -36.58
C LEU A 242 -25.00 -9.31 -37.20
N ASP A 243 -25.98 -9.73 -36.42
CA ASP A 243 -27.19 -10.38 -36.93
C ASP A 243 -27.98 -9.43 -37.84
N GLU A 244 -28.15 -8.16 -37.43
CA GLU A 244 -28.81 -7.13 -38.23
C GLU A 244 -28.08 -6.88 -39.58
N ASP A 245 -26.75 -6.78 -39.55
CA ASP A 245 -25.93 -6.64 -40.76
C ASP A 245 -26.04 -7.86 -41.68
N VAL A 246 -26.03 -9.07 -41.12
CA VAL A 246 -26.18 -10.32 -41.89
C VAL A 246 -27.56 -10.39 -42.54
N GLU A 247 -28.63 -10.03 -41.83
CA GLU A 247 -29.99 -9.95 -42.38
C GLU A 247 -30.09 -8.89 -43.50
N GLY A 248 -29.45 -7.73 -43.33
CA GLY A 248 -29.38 -6.68 -44.35
C GLY A 248 -28.63 -7.13 -45.61
N MET A 249 -27.48 -7.79 -45.45
CA MET A 249 -26.75 -8.39 -46.57
C MET A 249 -27.54 -9.51 -47.25
N GLN A 250 -28.20 -10.39 -46.49
CA GLN A 250 -29.06 -11.44 -47.04
C GLN A 250 -30.22 -10.86 -47.87
N SER A 251 -30.84 -9.79 -47.39
CA SER A 251 -31.90 -9.07 -48.12
C SER A 251 -31.39 -8.51 -49.46
N THR A 252 -30.18 -7.93 -49.46
CA THR A 252 -29.53 -7.42 -50.67
C THR A 252 -29.19 -8.54 -51.66
N ILE A 253 -28.65 -9.66 -51.16
CA ILE A 253 -28.36 -10.84 -51.98
C ILE A 253 -29.64 -11.37 -52.63
N TYR A 254 -30.72 -11.50 -51.87
CA TYR A 254 -32.01 -11.96 -52.38
C TYR A 254 -32.54 -11.05 -53.50
N TYR A 255 -32.47 -9.74 -53.32
CA TYR A 255 -32.87 -8.76 -54.32
C TYR A 255 -32.07 -8.91 -55.62
N LEU A 256 -30.74 -8.99 -55.53
CA LEU A 256 -29.87 -9.17 -56.70
C LEU A 256 -30.13 -10.51 -57.40
N GLN A 257 -30.38 -11.58 -56.65
CA GLN A 257 -30.77 -12.88 -57.22
C GLN A 257 -32.10 -12.79 -58.00
N GLN A 258 -33.07 -12.01 -57.51
CA GLN A 258 -34.34 -11.81 -58.19
C GLN A 258 -34.16 -11.02 -59.49
N GLU A 259 -33.40 -9.93 -59.48
CA GLU A 259 -33.09 -9.15 -60.68
C GLU A 259 -32.35 -9.99 -61.73
N LEU A 260 -31.38 -10.80 -61.30
CA LEU A 260 -30.66 -11.72 -62.18
C LEU A 260 -31.59 -12.77 -62.79
N ARG A 261 -32.57 -13.27 -62.03
CA ARG A 261 -33.61 -14.19 -62.54
C ARG A 261 -34.50 -13.52 -63.59
N LYS A 262 -34.98 -12.29 -63.32
CA LYS A 262 -35.77 -11.51 -64.30
C LYS A 262 -34.98 -11.26 -65.57
N ALA A 263 -33.72 -10.82 -65.46
CA ALA A 263 -32.86 -10.59 -66.61
C ALA A 263 -32.68 -11.87 -67.44
N LYS A 264 -32.43 -13.02 -66.79
CA LYS A 264 -32.38 -14.33 -67.46
C LYS A 264 -33.69 -14.68 -68.18
N GLU A 265 -34.84 -14.49 -67.54
CA GLU A 265 -36.15 -14.72 -68.18
C GLU A 265 -36.35 -13.82 -69.40
N THR A 266 -36.00 -12.54 -69.31
CA THR A 266 -36.10 -11.60 -70.44
C THR A 266 -35.21 -12.02 -71.61
N ILE A 267 -33.97 -12.48 -71.33
CA ILE A 267 -33.07 -13.01 -72.34
C ILE A 267 -33.69 -14.24 -73.00
N THR A 268 -34.19 -15.20 -72.21
CA THR A 268 -34.81 -16.41 -72.78
C THR A 268 -36.05 -16.11 -73.63
N ASN A 269 -36.85 -15.11 -73.26
CA ASN A 269 -38.02 -14.69 -74.05
C ASN A 269 -37.59 -14.05 -75.37
N LEU A 270 -36.59 -13.15 -75.35
CA LEU A 270 -36.04 -12.52 -76.56
C LEU A 270 -35.33 -13.53 -77.47
N GLU A 271 -34.68 -14.55 -76.91
CA GLU A 271 -34.10 -15.67 -77.66
C GLU A 271 -35.18 -16.51 -78.35
N GLN A 272 -36.27 -16.82 -77.65
CA GLN A 272 -37.43 -17.51 -78.25
C GLN A 272 -38.06 -16.69 -79.38
N GLU A 273 -38.25 -15.38 -79.17
CA GLU A 273 -38.76 -14.46 -80.19
C GLU A 273 -37.81 -14.36 -81.40
N ASN A 274 -36.49 -14.29 -81.18
CA ASN A 274 -35.52 -14.34 -82.28
C ASN A 274 -35.58 -15.67 -83.05
N CYS A 275 -35.78 -16.79 -82.37
CA CYS A 275 -35.92 -18.10 -83.00
C CYS A 275 -37.18 -18.20 -83.86
N THR A 276 -38.33 -17.69 -83.38
CA THR A 276 -39.56 -17.66 -84.17
C THR A 276 -39.46 -16.70 -85.35
N LEU A 277 -38.79 -15.55 -85.20
CA LEU A 277 -38.54 -14.63 -86.32
C LEU A 277 -37.59 -15.25 -87.37
N ARG A 278 -36.55 -15.99 -86.94
CA ARG A 278 -35.65 -16.69 -87.86
C ARG A 278 -36.27 -17.89 -88.55
N SER A 279 -37.31 -18.52 -88.00
CA SER A 279 -38.00 -19.64 -88.66
C SER A 279 -38.97 -19.21 -89.77
N VAL A 280 -39.30 -17.91 -89.85
CA VAL A 280 -40.10 -17.33 -90.94
C VAL A 280 -39.26 -17.08 -92.21
N ASP A 281 -37.93 -17.07 -92.10
CA ASP A 281 -36.99 -16.93 -93.22
C ASP A 281 -36.17 -18.22 -93.43
N THR A 282 -36.71 -19.21 -94.16
CA THR A 282 -35.92 -20.10 -95.06
C THR A 282 -36.79 -21.01 -95.97
N GLN A 283 -36.59 -20.87 -97.30
CA GLN A 283 -36.83 -21.92 -98.33
C GLN A 283 -35.51 -22.73 -98.57
N PRO A 284 -35.57 -23.96 -99.15
CA PRO A 284 -34.47 -24.94 -99.12
C PRO A 284 -33.61 -25.01 -100.40
N LYS A 285 -32.33 -25.42 -100.28
CA LYS A 285 -31.56 -26.15 -101.33
C LYS A 285 -30.28 -26.83 -100.77
N SER A 286 -29.99 -28.01 -101.31
CA SER A 286 -29.01 -29.06 -100.92
C SER A 286 -27.80 -29.12 -101.89
N PRO A 287 -26.87 -30.14 -101.92
CA PRO A 287 -26.19 -30.96 -100.89
C PRO A 287 -24.64 -31.16 -101.11
N ILE A 288 -23.97 -31.95 -100.24
CA ILE A 288 -22.84 -32.94 -100.48
C ILE A 288 -21.37 -32.69 -99.95
N THR A 289 -20.96 -33.63 -99.05
CA THR A 289 -19.65 -34.29 -98.65
C THR A 289 -18.49 -33.72 -97.79
N SER A 290 -18.23 -34.49 -96.70
CA SER A 290 -16.99 -35.09 -96.13
C SER A 290 -15.82 -34.18 -95.69
N VAL A 291 -15.19 -34.30 -94.51
CA VAL A 291 -14.49 -35.48 -93.92
C VAL A 291 -14.24 -35.40 -92.39
N ASN A 292 -14.27 -36.57 -91.73
CA ASN A 292 -13.52 -37.11 -90.55
C ASN A 292 -13.06 -36.31 -89.31
N GLY A 293 -13.43 -36.89 -88.14
CA GLY A 293 -12.60 -37.18 -86.94
C GLY A 293 -12.49 -36.06 -85.89
N LEU A 294 -12.56 -36.26 -84.56
CA LEU A 294 -12.52 -37.43 -83.67
C LEU A 294 -13.10 -37.01 -82.29
N ASN A 295 -13.72 -38.00 -81.61
CA ASN A 295 -13.80 -38.26 -80.17
C ASN A 295 -14.43 -37.27 -79.16
N ALA A 296 -15.48 -37.82 -78.54
CA ALA A 296 -16.15 -37.51 -77.27
C ALA A 296 -15.25 -37.84 -76.04
N PRO A 297 -15.71 -37.87 -74.75
CA PRO A 297 -17.09 -37.72 -74.26
C PRO A 297 -17.30 -37.07 -72.86
N HIS A 298 -18.58 -36.92 -72.50
CA HIS A 298 -19.25 -37.16 -71.21
C HIS A 298 -18.52 -36.92 -69.87
N SER A 299 -19.24 -36.29 -68.92
CA SER A 299 -19.89 -37.05 -67.84
C SER A 299 -20.96 -36.26 -67.09
N LYS A 300 -22.12 -36.92 -66.97
CA LYS A 300 -23.20 -36.72 -66.01
C LYS A 300 -23.15 -37.93 -65.06
N TRP A 301 -23.88 -37.89 -63.94
CA TRP A 301 -24.02 -38.88 -62.84
C TRP A 301 -23.25 -38.43 -61.59
N GLY A 302 -23.80 -38.45 -60.37
CA GLY A 302 -25.09 -38.95 -59.92
C GLY A 302 -25.33 -38.53 -58.47
N ALA A 303 -26.60 -38.50 -58.08
CA ALA A 303 -27.00 -38.48 -56.68
C ALA A 303 -26.75 -39.85 -56.07
N SER A 304 -26.24 -39.89 -54.84
CA SER A 304 -26.69 -40.87 -53.85
C SER A 304 -26.34 -40.42 -52.44
N SER A 305 -27.36 -40.52 -51.59
CA SER A 305 -27.30 -40.66 -50.13
C SER A 305 -26.30 -41.74 -49.72
N ASP A 306 -25.50 -41.49 -48.67
CA ASP A 306 -25.63 -42.26 -47.43
C ASP A 306 -24.87 -41.65 -46.26
N SER A 307 -25.49 -41.84 -45.10
CA SER A 307 -25.15 -41.46 -43.73
C SER A 307 -23.85 -42.10 -43.23
N ILE A 308 -23.15 -41.45 -42.29
CA ILE A 308 -22.57 -42.04 -41.06
C ILE A 308 -22.04 -40.91 -40.14
N ASP A 309 -22.37 -41.09 -38.86
CA ASP A 309 -22.00 -40.37 -37.63
C ASP A 309 -20.51 -40.02 -37.43
N SER A 310 -20.26 -38.79 -36.92
CA SER A 310 -19.56 -38.38 -35.68
C SER A 310 -18.24 -39.04 -35.19
N PRO A 311 -17.43 -38.45 -34.26
CA PRO A 311 -17.31 -37.04 -33.78
C PRO A 311 -15.85 -36.54 -33.52
N MET A 312 -15.74 -35.28 -33.07
CA MET A 312 -14.74 -34.67 -32.15
C MET A 312 -13.23 -34.67 -32.52
N ASN A 313 -12.62 -33.47 -32.64
CA ASN A 313 -11.75 -32.95 -31.58
C ASN A 313 -11.30 -31.48 -31.77
N ASP A 314 -10.91 -30.94 -30.62
CA ASP A 314 -10.62 -29.58 -30.20
C ASP A 314 -9.41 -28.83 -30.80
N HIS A 315 -9.56 -27.50 -30.71
CA HIS A 315 -8.57 -26.45 -30.41
C HIS A 315 -7.23 -26.38 -31.15
N THR A 316 -6.96 -25.25 -31.82
CA THR A 316 -6.14 -24.14 -31.27
C THR A 316 -5.85 -23.04 -32.31
N SER A 317 -6.33 -21.84 -31.99
CA SER A 317 -5.74 -20.51 -32.20
C SER A 317 -4.75 -20.24 -33.36
N SER A 318 -5.11 -19.31 -34.25
CA SER A 318 -4.26 -18.15 -34.50
C SER A 318 -5.10 -16.93 -34.90
N SER A 319 -5.15 -15.95 -34.00
CA SER A 319 -5.58 -14.59 -34.28
C SER A 319 -4.35 -13.69 -34.40
N SER A 320 -4.41 -12.78 -35.37
CA SER A 320 -3.75 -11.48 -35.34
C SER A 320 -4.84 -10.49 -35.78
N PRO A 321 -4.92 -9.30 -35.18
CA PRO A 321 -4.21 -8.18 -35.82
C PRO A 321 -3.72 -7.05 -34.89
N ARG A 322 -3.00 -6.16 -35.55
CA ARG A 322 -2.41 -4.88 -35.13
C ARG A 322 -3.46 -3.77 -34.94
N THR A 323 -3.23 -2.97 -33.90
CA THR A 323 -3.17 -1.49 -33.83
C THR A 323 -4.41 -0.61 -34.07
N LYS A 324 -4.62 0.31 -33.11
CA LYS A 324 -4.61 1.81 -33.21
C LYS A 324 -5.95 2.58 -33.15
N GLY A 325 -5.98 3.58 -32.25
CA GLY A 325 -6.72 4.85 -32.35
C GLY A 325 -8.19 4.77 -31.90
N THR A 326 -8.87 5.79 -31.36
CA THR A 326 -8.63 7.23 -31.15
C THR A 326 -9.80 7.78 -30.31
N ASP A 327 -9.51 8.71 -29.41
CA ASP A 327 -10.20 9.98 -29.09
C ASP A 327 -11.74 10.15 -29.01
N GLY A 328 -12.16 11.03 -28.08
CA GLY A 328 -13.33 11.91 -28.21
C GLY A 328 -14.30 11.80 -27.02
N ASP A 329 -14.35 12.67 -25.99
CA ASP A 329 -14.48 14.14 -25.85
C ASP A 329 -15.92 14.60 -25.48
N SER A 330 -15.97 15.70 -24.72
CA SER A 330 -17.11 16.52 -24.24
C SER A 330 -17.87 16.01 -22.99
N VAL A 331 -17.78 16.63 -21.81
CA VAL A 331 -18.11 18.01 -21.38
C VAL A 331 -19.59 18.35 -21.57
N VAL A 332 -20.34 18.48 -20.47
CA VAL A 332 -21.00 19.73 -20.03
C VAL A 332 -21.62 19.51 -18.63
N ASN A 333 -21.50 20.57 -17.84
CA ASN A 333 -21.64 20.67 -16.40
C ASN A 333 -22.93 21.42 -16.02
N ASN A 334 -23.24 21.38 -14.73
CA ASN A 334 -24.06 22.30 -13.92
C ASN A 334 -25.57 22.01 -13.79
N ASN A 335 -26.09 21.61 -12.62
CA ASN A 335 -26.12 22.20 -11.27
C ASN A 335 -27.40 23.03 -11.02
N VAL A 336 -28.17 22.64 -10.01
CA VAL A 336 -29.06 23.55 -9.25
C VAL A 336 -28.96 23.21 -7.76
N GLU A 337 -28.53 24.23 -7.04
CA GLU A 337 -28.33 24.42 -5.60
C GLU A 337 -29.62 24.37 -4.77
N GLY A 338 -29.52 24.03 -3.46
CA GLY A 338 -30.67 24.11 -2.55
C GLY A 338 -30.47 23.77 -1.07
N GLN A 339 -29.71 24.62 -0.34
CA GLN A 339 -29.88 24.96 1.09
C GLN A 339 -29.69 23.89 2.21
N ARG A 340 -28.77 24.18 3.15
CA ARG A 340 -29.10 24.48 4.58
C ARG A 340 -27.92 24.99 5.42
N LYS A 341 -28.26 25.83 6.40
CA LYS A 341 -27.44 26.73 7.26
C LYS A 341 -26.84 26.05 8.52
N ARG A 342 -25.68 26.59 8.97
CA ARG A 342 -25.18 26.88 10.35
C ARG A 342 -25.09 25.69 11.33
N THR A 343 -24.01 25.48 12.11
CA THR A 343 -23.55 26.31 13.26
C THR A 343 -22.06 26.10 13.62
N SER A 344 -21.51 27.07 14.35
CA SER A 344 -20.21 27.16 15.04
C SER A 344 -20.04 26.20 16.23
N SER A 345 -18.80 25.79 16.58
CA SER A 345 -18.09 26.01 17.86
C SER A 345 -16.99 24.97 18.18
N GLU A 346 -15.84 25.51 18.60
CA GLU A 346 -14.83 25.09 19.61
C GLU A 346 -14.35 23.63 19.78
N ASN A 347 -13.00 23.52 19.77
CA ASN A 347 -12.08 22.73 20.60
C ASN A 347 -12.49 21.31 21.04
N SER A 348 -11.68 20.32 20.64
CA SER A 348 -11.07 19.35 21.57
C SER A 348 -9.96 18.55 20.88
N ASP A 349 -8.80 18.54 21.51
CA ASP A 349 -7.66 17.66 21.26
C ASP A 349 -8.07 16.19 21.45
N GLU A 350 -7.82 15.30 20.47
CA GLU A 350 -7.48 13.90 20.74
C GLU A 350 -6.57 13.33 19.64
N ASN A 351 -5.39 12.92 20.09
CA ASN A 351 -4.29 12.36 19.33
C ASN A 351 -4.43 10.84 19.26
N SER A 352 -4.66 10.25 18.09
CA SER A 352 -4.58 8.79 17.88
C SER A 352 -3.38 8.44 17.00
N VAL A 353 -2.42 7.76 17.64
CA VAL A 353 -1.14 7.34 17.07
C VAL A 353 -1.34 6.20 16.08
N ILE A 354 -1.08 6.46 14.80
CA ILE A 354 -1.06 5.45 13.73
C ILE A 354 0.28 4.68 13.80
N LYS A 355 0.25 3.41 14.24
CA LYS A 355 1.40 2.49 14.16
C LYS A 355 1.44 1.85 12.77
N LYS A 356 2.50 2.15 12.00
CA LYS A 356 2.88 1.46 10.75
C LYS A 356 3.30 0.01 11.05
N SER A 357 2.62 -0.95 10.43
CA SER A 357 3.00 -2.37 10.39
C SER A 357 4.04 -2.64 9.28
N ARG A 358 5.04 -3.47 9.61
CA ARG A 358 6.04 -4.04 8.68
C ARG A 358 5.57 -5.44 8.24
N PRO A 359 5.96 -5.94 7.05
CA PRO A 359 5.30 -7.08 6.42
C PRO A 359 5.81 -8.44 6.89
N ASP A 360 4.99 -9.43 6.54
CA ASP A 360 4.89 -10.80 7.04
C ASP A 360 6.15 -11.66 6.95
N ASN A 361 6.35 -12.49 7.98
CA ASN A 361 7.15 -13.71 7.88
C ASN A 361 6.20 -14.90 8.03
N GLN A 362 6.08 -15.70 6.98
CA GLN A 362 5.18 -16.86 6.91
C GLN A 362 5.62 -17.95 7.90
N LEU A 363 4.68 -18.42 8.73
CA LEU A 363 4.82 -19.71 9.42
C LEU A 363 3.59 -20.56 9.09
N SER A 364 3.81 -21.54 8.21
CA SER A 364 2.87 -22.62 7.90
C SER A 364 2.84 -23.59 9.07
N VAL A 365 1.67 -23.79 9.69
CA VAL A 365 1.44 -24.85 10.68
C VAL A 365 0.40 -25.81 10.12
N HIS A 366 0.87 -26.99 9.74
CA HIS A 366 0.07 -28.15 9.38
C HIS A 366 -0.48 -28.79 10.67
N TYR A 367 -1.80 -28.95 10.77
CA TYR A 367 -2.40 -29.85 11.76
C TYR A 367 -2.60 -31.23 11.11
N SER A 368 -2.06 -32.27 11.73
CA SER A 368 -2.45 -33.65 11.47
C SER A 368 -3.29 -34.12 12.66
N ASP A 369 -4.51 -34.55 12.37
CA ASP A 369 -5.37 -35.32 13.28
C ASP A 369 -4.72 -36.67 13.56
N GLU A 370 -4.51 -37.02 14.83
CA GLU A 370 -4.43 -38.42 15.26
C GLU A 370 -5.26 -38.69 16.51
N GLU A 371 -6.28 -39.49 16.26
CA GLU A 371 -6.96 -40.52 17.05
C GLU A 371 -6.92 -40.50 18.58
N VAL A 372 -8.15 -40.50 19.09
CA VAL A 372 -8.59 -40.95 20.41
C VAL A 372 -8.19 -42.40 20.65
N ILE A 373 -7.39 -42.65 21.68
CA ILE A 373 -7.33 -43.97 22.34
C ILE A 373 -7.68 -43.79 23.82
N THR A 374 -8.86 -44.29 24.15
CA THR A 374 -9.33 -44.54 25.51
C THR A 374 -8.51 -45.66 26.14
N ASN A 375 -8.05 -45.49 27.38
CA ASN A 375 -7.85 -46.61 28.29
C ASN A 375 -8.26 -46.20 29.70
N GLY A 376 -9.21 -46.96 30.23
CA GLY A 376 -9.78 -46.77 31.56
C GLY A 376 -8.96 -47.42 32.67
N GLY A 377 -9.30 -46.98 33.89
CA GLY A 377 -9.27 -47.76 35.13
C GLY A 377 -7.90 -48.12 35.69
N ASN A 378 -7.53 -47.49 36.82
CA ASN A 378 -7.52 -48.24 38.08
C ASN A 378 -7.47 -47.32 39.32
N GLU A 379 -8.01 -47.87 40.39
CA GLU A 379 -8.23 -47.34 41.74
C GLU A 379 -6.93 -47.03 42.50
N GLY A 380 -7.05 -46.20 43.55
CA GLY A 380 -6.36 -46.49 44.82
C GLY A 380 -5.58 -45.34 45.49
N GLN A 381 -6.17 -44.88 46.60
CA GLN A 381 -5.63 -44.12 47.75
C GLN A 381 -5.67 -42.59 47.72
#